data_AF-A0A848YDQ8-F1
#
_entry.id   AF-A0A848YDQ8-F1
#
_cell.length_a   1.000
_cell.length_b   1.000
_cell.length_c   1.000
_cell.angle_alpha   90.00
_cell.angle_beta   90.00
_cell.angle_gamma   90.00
#
_symmetry.space_group_name_H-M   'P 1'
#
loop_
_entity.id
_entity.type
_entity.pdbx_description
1 polymer ?
#
loop_
_entity_poly.entity_id
_entity_poly.type
_entity_poly.pdbx_seq_one_letter_code
_entity_poly.pdbx_strand_id
1 'polypeptide(L)'
;MLDLEQTNNLPSGPPRPSTILWPGIRSLPEGVERYLVEGGGSVVVAIEPGDEVAVVDIEGGQACELAAADPGGKVDTAAILGAVADSDADGIKDILAGNGFSAGRTRAALKRRNIDLGKAKAIRVFGTSSRPGDRAEFTTAQGGTLIVAAPGGAMDFDLQNTVTPLELFVKRAVLKLTPEAELPDPLADPLQDIRVHASTAQAYKVKAGEYIQIIDVSGRQCTDFQAFSLPKLEAGRELALDATITRALLGLANPIPGIPAKAFDLEMDPLIETIQDTCGRHDAFLTACNSRYYDDMGYPGHVNCTDNFNAVLDPYGIAHRKGWEALNYFYNTRVDDQNQIYFDEPWSRPGDYILLRAVTDLV
;
A
#
# COMPACT_ATOMS: atom_id res chain seq x y z
N MET A 1 41.21 -40.17 -22.98
CA MET A 1 39.86 -40.68 -23.27
C MET A 1 39.08 -40.61 -21.97
N LEU A 2 38.27 -39.57 -21.81
CA LEU A 2 37.26 -39.52 -20.76
C LEU A 2 35.95 -39.91 -21.45
N ASP A 3 35.46 -41.08 -21.10
CA ASP A 3 34.17 -41.61 -21.54
C ASP A 3 33.08 -40.83 -20.82
N LEU A 4 32.34 -40.00 -21.55
CA LEU A 4 31.12 -39.37 -21.06
C LEU A 4 29.96 -40.16 -21.65
N GLU A 5 29.32 -40.98 -20.83
CA GLU A 5 28.04 -41.60 -21.17
C GLU A 5 27.03 -40.50 -21.50
N GLN A 6 26.66 -40.41 -22.79
CA GLN A 6 25.54 -39.59 -23.24
C GLN A 6 24.24 -40.17 -22.70
N THR A 7 23.76 -39.63 -21.58
CA THR A 7 22.39 -39.87 -21.13
C THR A 7 21.43 -39.14 -22.07
N ASN A 8 20.75 -39.91 -22.92
CA ASN A 8 19.67 -39.47 -23.82
C ASN A 8 18.41 -39.08 -23.05
N ASN A 9 18.48 -38.07 -22.18
CA ASN A 9 17.32 -37.48 -21.50
C ASN A 9 17.09 -36.04 -21.99
N LEU A 10 16.91 -35.88 -23.31
CA LEU A 10 16.35 -34.63 -23.83
C LEU A 10 14.82 -34.75 -23.78
N PRO A 11 14.10 -33.88 -23.05
CA PRO A 11 12.65 -33.87 -23.04
C PRO A 11 12.13 -33.61 -24.46
N SER A 12 11.21 -34.46 -24.93
CA SER A 12 10.58 -34.28 -26.24
C SER A 12 9.53 -33.16 -26.17
N GLY A 13 9.63 -32.20 -27.09
CA GLY A 13 8.71 -31.08 -27.21
C GLY A 13 9.42 -29.81 -27.70
N PRO A 14 8.67 -28.82 -28.24
CA PRO A 14 9.26 -27.53 -28.55
C PRO A 14 9.88 -26.94 -27.27
N PRO A 15 11.05 -26.27 -27.36
CA PRO A 15 11.65 -25.60 -26.21
C PRO A 15 10.62 -24.64 -25.61
N ARG A 16 10.32 -24.81 -24.32
CA ARG A 16 9.50 -23.85 -23.59
C ARG A 16 10.28 -22.52 -23.57
N PRO A 17 9.65 -21.38 -23.88
CA PRO A 17 10.33 -20.09 -23.75
C PRO A 17 10.86 -19.94 -22.34
N SER A 18 12.10 -19.46 -22.22
CA SER A 18 12.71 -19.13 -20.93
C SER A 18 11.80 -18.14 -20.21
N THR A 19 11.24 -18.54 -19.07
CA THR A 19 10.57 -17.59 -18.19
C THR A 19 11.67 -16.73 -17.58
N ILE A 20 11.61 -15.41 -17.82
CA ILE A 20 12.53 -14.48 -17.16
C ILE A 20 12.14 -14.47 -15.68
N LEU A 21 12.90 -15.19 -14.85
CA LEU A 21 12.78 -15.14 -13.41
C LEU A 21 13.66 -14.00 -12.93
N TRP A 22 13.07 -12.88 -12.55
CA TRP A 22 13.77 -11.77 -11.93
C TRP A 22 13.92 -12.07 -10.43
N PRO A 23 15.13 -12.39 -9.93
CA PRO A 23 15.33 -12.64 -8.51
C PRO A 23 14.94 -11.40 -7.71
N GLY A 24 14.06 -11.54 -6.73
CA GLY A 24 13.62 -10.44 -5.87
C GLY A 24 12.33 -9.73 -6.31
N ILE A 25 11.79 -9.99 -7.51
CA ILE A 25 10.44 -9.56 -7.86
C ILE A 25 9.46 -10.61 -7.33
N ARG A 26 8.79 -10.32 -6.21
CA ARG A 26 7.59 -11.08 -5.82
C ARG A 26 6.45 -10.70 -6.77
N SER A 27 6.52 -11.13 -8.03
CA SER A 27 5.33 -11.09 -8.89
C SER A 27 4.44 -12.22 -8.44
N LEU A 28 3.39 -11.87 -7.70
CA LEU A 28 2.30 -12.79 -7.46
C LEU A 28 1.75 -13.23 -8.83
N PRO A 29 1.27 -14.49 -8.97
CA PRO A 29 0.60 -14.90 -10.19
C PRO A 29 -0.54 -13.95 -10.55
N GLU A 30 -0.91 -13.90 -11.83
CA GLU A 30 -2.01 -13.06 -12.28
C GLU A 30 -3.30 -13.34 -11.48
N GLY A 31 -3.95 -12.27 -11.02
CA GLY A 31 -5.15 -12.37 -10.17
C GLY A 31 -4.90 -12.72 -8.70
N VAL A 32 -3.65 -12.84 -8.27
CA VAL A 32 -3.32 -13.14 -6.87
C VAL A 32 -2.99 -11.86 -6.12
N GLU A 33 -3.80 -11.57 -5.12
CA GLU A 33 -3.60 -10.52 -4.14
C GLU A 33 -2.96 -11.11 -2.88
N ARG A 34 -2.19 -10.29 -2.18
CA ARG A 34 -1.59 -10.65 -0.90
C ARG A 34 -1.73 -9.54 0.13
N TYR A 35 -2.16 -9.92 1.31
CA TYR A 35 -2.38 -9.09 2.46
C TYR A 35 -1.56 -9.61 3.64
N LEU A 36 -0.97 -8.71 4.42
CA LEU A 36 -0.34 -9.03 5.70
C LEU A 36 -1.36 -8.82 6.81
N VAL A 37 -1.56 -9.85 7.64
CA VAL A 37 -2.37 -9.75 8.86
C VAL A 37 -1.39 -9.65 10.02
N GLU A 38 -1.20 -8.43 10.53
CA GLU A 38 -0.31 -8.18 11.67
C GLU A 38 -0.70 -9.02 12.89
N GLY A 39 0.29 -9.47 13.66
CA GLY A 39 0.05 -10.17 14.92
C GLY A 39 -0.79 -9.31 15.88
N GLY A 40 -1.84 -9.87 16.45
CA GLY A 40 -2.82 -9.12 17.25
C GLY A 40 -3.70 -8.18 16.42
N GLY A 41 -3.73 -8.33 15.10
CA GLY A 41 -4.43 -7.47 14.16
C GLY A 41 -5.42 -8.21 13.26
N SER A 42 -6.10 -7.44 12.41
CA SER A 42 -7.06 -7.96 11.43
C SER A 42 -7.00 -7.24 10.09
N VAL A 43 -7.45 -7.93 9.04
CA VAL A 43 -7.66 -7.39 7.70
C VAL A 43 -9.08 -7.70 7.25
N VAL A 44 -9.64 -6.81 6.42
CA VAL A 44 -10.95 -6.97 5.80
C VAL A 44 -10.77 -6.92 4.30
N VAL A 45 -11.26 -7.93 3.58
CA VAL A 45 -11.14 -8.04 2.12
C VAL A 45 -12.48 -8.42 1.51
N ALA A 46 -12.78 -7.88 0.33
CA ALA A 46 -13.93 -8.33 -0.46
C ALA A 46 -13.59 -9.64 -1.17
N ILE A 47 -14.54 -10.56 -1.22
CA ILE A 47 -14.43 -11.86 -1.89
C ILE A 47 -15.63 -12.07 -2.82
N GLU A 48 -15.39 -12.70 -3.97
CA GLU A 48 -16.41 -13.04 -4.96
C GLU A 48 -16.55 -14.56 -5.09
N PRO A 49 -17.71 -15.10 -5.53
CA PRO A 49 -17.88 -16.54 -5.70
C PRO A 49 -16.80 -17.15 -6.60
N GLY A 50 -16.15 -18.20 -6.12
CA GLY A 50 -15.09 -18.91 -6.82
C GLY A 50 -13.68 -18.46 -6.44
N ASP A 51 -13.51 -17.32 -5.77
CA ASP A 51 -12.20 -16.87 -5.29
C ASP A 51 -11.57 -17.94 -4.38
N GLU A 52 -10.27 -18.19 -4.56
CA GLU A 52 -9.48 -19.08 -3.71
C GLU A 52 -8.78 -18.24 -2.63
N VAL A 53 -9.09 -18.52 -1.38
CA VAL A 53 -8.52 -17.85 -0.20
C VAL A 53 -7.53 -18.77 0.46
N ALA A 54 -6.30 -18.30 0.71
CA ALA A 54 -5.31 -19.06 1.48
C ALA A 54 -4.70 -18.22 2.59
N VAL A 55 -4.60 -18.79 3.78
CA VAL A 55 -3.85 -18.18 4.90
C VAL A 55 -2.63 -19.04 5.18
N VAL A 56 -1.49 -18.38 5.42
CA VAL A 56 -0.21 -19.02 5.74
C VAL A 56 0.27 -18.51 7.09
N ASP A 57 0.55 -19.43 8.00
CA ASP A 57 1.27 -19.18 9.24
C ASP A 57 2.77 -19.07 8.94
N ILE A 58 3.31 -17.85 8.93
CA ILE A 58 4.67 -17.58 8.45
C ILE A 58 5.71 -18.21 9.38
N GLU A 59 5.49 -18.06 10.69
CA GLU A 59 6.46 -18.40 11.73
C GLU A 59 6.07 -19.65 12.53
N GLY A 60 4.84 -20.14 12.38
CA GLY A 60 4.30 -21.23 13.18
C GLY A 60 3.74 -20.73 14.51
N GLY A 61 2.90 -21.56 15.15
CA GLY A 61 2.33 -21.27 16.46
C GLY A 61 1.23 -20.21 16.49
N GLN A 62 0.93 -19.54 15.38
CA GLN A 62 -0.02 -18.43 15.33
C GLN A 62 -1.39 -18.91 14.86
N ALA A 63 -2.38 -18.85 15.76
CA ALA A 63 -3.76 -19.10 15.38
C ALA A 63 -4.29 -18.02 14.42
N CYS A 64 -5.23 -18.41 13.58
CA CYS A 64 -5.94 -17.55 12.66
C CYS A 64 -7.44 -17.74 12.84
N GLU A 65 -8.21 -16.65 12.82
CA GLU A 65 -9.67 -16.71 12.75
C GLU A 65 -10.17 -16.02 11.47
N LEU A 66 -11.07 -16.71 10.77
CA LEU A 66 -11.74 -16.21 9.58
C LEU A 66 -13.24 -16.08 9.86
N ALA A 67 -13.82 -14.91 9.62
CA ALA A 67 -15.27 -14.70 9.60
C ALA A 67 -15.68 -14.07 8.28
N ALA A 68 -16.82 -14.48 7.71
CA ALA A 68 -17.31 -13.90 6.47
C ALA A 68 -18.78 -13.52 6.56
N ALA A 69 -19.12 -12.38 5.97
CA ALA A 69 -20.47 -11.84 5.92
C ALA A 69 -20.94 -11.62 4.49
N ASP A 70 -22.22 -11.85 4.26
CA ASP A 70 -22.86 -11.59 2.97
C ASP A 70 -22.94 -10.07 2.68
N PRO A 71 -23.31 -9.65 1.44
CA PRO A 71 -23.46 -8.23 1.12
C PRO A 71 -24.55 -7.50 1.94
N GLY A 72 -25.45 -8.23 2.60
CA GLY A 72 -26.46 -7.68 3.51
C GLY A 72 -25.98 -7.49 4.96
N GLY A 73 -24.73 -7.87 5.26
CA GLY A 73 -24.11 -7.74 6.58
C GLY A 73 -24.33 -8.94 7.50
N LYS A 74 -25.01 -10.00 7.05
CA LYS A 74 -25.23 -11.21 7.86
C LYS A 74 -23.98 -12.10 7.80
N VAL A 75 -23.45 -12.44 8.97
CA VAL A 75 -22.31 -13.38 9.09
C VAL A 75 -22.78 -14.81 8.85
N ASP A 76 -22.24 -15.46 7.81
CA ASP A 76 -22.50 -16.86 7.46
C ASP A 76 -21.23 -17.51 6.90
N THR A 77 -20.18 -17.50 7.73
CA THR A 77 -18.82 -17.93 7.36
C THR A 77 -18.79 -19.32 6.73
N ALA A 78 -19.58 -20.26 7.25
CA ALA A 78 -19.61 -21.62 6.76
C ALA A 78 -20.17 -21.74 5.35
N ALA A 79 -21.27 -21.03 5.07
CA ALA A 79 -21.87 -21.00 3.74
C ALA A 79 -21.01 -20.25 2.72
N ILE A 80 -20.29 -19.21 3.15
CA ILE A 80 -19.47 -18.37 2.28
C ILE A 80 -18.13 -19.03 1.94
N LEU A 81 -17.43 -19.60 2.93
CA LEU A 81 -16.11 -20.24 2.73
C LEU A 81 -16.19 -21.75 2.44
N GLY A 82 -17.38 -22.34 2.46
CA GLY A 82 -17.58 -23.76 2.18
C GLY A 82 -16.94 -24.70 3.21
N ALA A 83 -16.77 -24.24 4.46
CA ALA A 83 -16.06 -24.97 5.51
C ALA A 83 -16.80 -24.87 6.87
N VAL A 84 -16.42 -25.73 7.82
CA VAL A 84 -17.10 -25.77 9.13
C VAL A 84 -16.64 -24.59 9.99
N ALA A 85 -17.58 -23.75 10.41
CA ALA A 85 -17.32 -22.69 11.39
C ALA A 85 -17.34 -23.28 12.81
N ASP A 86 -16.16 -23.38 13.43
CA ASP A 86 -15.89 -24.08 14.68
C ASP A 86 -15.48 -23.14 15.83
N SER A 87 -15.44 -21.82 15.60
CA SER A 87 -15.14 -20.80 16.60
C SER A 87 -16.29 -19.79 16.76
N ASP A 88 -16.37 -19.16 17.92
CA ASP A 88 -17.25 -18.03 18.24
C ASP A 88 -16.66 -16.66 17.85
N ALA A 89 -15.57 -16.65 17.06
CA ALA A 89 -14.89 -15.43 16.61
C ALA A 89 -14.36 -14.56 17.78
N ASP A 90 -14.03 -15.19 18.91
CA ASP A 90 -13.61 -14.48 20.12
C ASP A 90 -12.31 -13.70 19.89
N GLY A 91 -11.37 -14.26 19.13
CA GLY A 91 -10.12 -13.57 18.80
C GLY A 91 -10.35 -12.33 17.93
N ILE A 92 -11.25 -12.41 16.95
CA ILE A 92 -11.67 -11.24 16.16
C ILE A 92 -12.32 -10.19 17.08
N LYS A 93 -13.25 -10.59 17.95
CA LYS A 93 -13.95 -9.69 18.88
C LYS A 93 -12.98 -9.00 19.85
N ASP A 94 -12.02 -9.74 20.39
CA ASP A 94 -11.01 -9.23 21.32
C ASP A 94 -10.11 -8.19 20.66
N ILE A 95 -9.63 -8.46 19.43
CA ILE A 95 -8.86 -7.48 18.66
C ILE A 95 -9.69 -6.21 18.44
N LEU A 96 -10.97 -6.35 18.10
CA LEU A 96 -11.87 -5.22 17.86
C LEU A 96 -12.27 -4.46 19.12
N ALA A 97 -12.16 -5.07 20.31
CA ALA A 97 -12.31 -4.36 21.57
C ALA A 97 -11.09 -3.50 21.91
N GLY A 98 -9.93 -3.78 21.31
CA GLY A 98 -8.70 -3.03 21.50
C GLY A 98 -8.64 -1.69 20.74
N ASN A 99 -7.56 -0.93 21.01
CA ASN A 99 -7.28 0.37 20.38
C ASN A 99 -6.22 0.30 19.28
N GLY A 100 -5.92 -0.90 18.76
CA GLY A 100 -4.99 -1.05 17.64
C GLY A 100 -5.47 -0.37 16.36
N PHE A 101 -4.52 0.03 15.50
CA PHE A 101 -4.84 0.69 14.23
C PHE A 101 -5.72 -0.18 13.32
N SER A 102 -5.38 -1.47 13.19
CA SER A 102 -6.16 -2.45 12.43
C SER A 102 -7.56 -2.64 13.00
N ALA A 103 -7.71 -2.61 14.33
CA ALA A 103 -9.00 -2.71 15.01
C ALA A 103 -9.93 -1.53 14.67
N GLY A 104 -9.40 -0.31 14.69
CA GLY A 104 -10.14 0.89 14.26
C GLY A 104 -10.63 0.81 12.83
N ARG A 105 -9.72 0.42 11.90
CA ARG A 105 -10.04 0.24 10.48
C ARG A 105 -11.11 -0.83 10.27
N THR A 106 -10.97 -1.99 10.90
CA THR A 106 -11.94 -3.08 10.78
C THR A 106 -13.30 -2.68 11.36
N ARG A 107 -13.36 -2.03 12.53
CA ARG A 107 -14.64 -1.49 13.06
C ARG A 107 -15.33 -0.55 12.10
N ALA A 108 -14.59 0.37 11.48
CA ALA A 108 -15.14 1.28 10.49
C ALA A 108 -15.68 0.52 9.26
N ALA A 109 -14.91 -0.44 8.75
CA ALA A 109 -15.32 -1.28 7.61
C ALA A 109 -16.58 -2.11 7.90
N LEU A 110 -16.70 -2.69 9.09
CA LEU A 110 -17.89 -3.44 9.53
C LEU A 110 -19.11 -2.53 9.66
N LYS A 111 -18.93 -1.34 10.27
CA LYS A 111 -20.00 -0.36 10.41
C LYS A 111 -20.54 0.12 9.06
N ARG A 112 -19.64 0.41 8.09
CA ARG A 112 -20.03 0.82 6.72
C ARG A 112 -20.84 -0.25 6.00
N ARG A 113 -20.56 -1.53 6.27
CA ARG A 113 -21.22 -2.69 5.65
C ARG A 113 -22.36 -3.26 6.50
N ASN A 114 -22.72 -2.62 7.61
CA ASN A 114 -23.74 -3.08 8.56
C ASN A 114 -23.53 -4.52 9.05
N ILE A 115 -22.27 -4.93 9.27
CA ILE A 115 -21.90 -6.26 9.75
C ILE A 115 -21.90 -6.29 11.27
N ASP A 116 -22.68 -7.20 11.86
CA ASP A 116 -22.70 -7.47 13.31
C ASP A 116 -21.99 -8.79 13.65
N LEU A 117 -20.91 -8.70 14.43
CA LEU A 117 -20.14 -9.85 14.89
C LEU A 117 -20.64 -10.47 16.20
N GLY A 118 -21.66 -9.90 16.86
CA GLY A 118 -22.09 -10.32 18.19
C GLY A 118 -22.44 -11.82 18.29
N LYS A 119 -23.08 -12.37 17.25
CA LYS A 119 -23.41 -13.81 17.12
C LYS A 119 -22.64 -14.50 15.99
N ALA A 120 -21.53 -13.93 15.55
CA ALA A 120 -20.72 -14.49 14.48
C ALA A 120 -20.16 -15.86 14.86
N LYS A 121 -20.14 -16.76 13.88
CA LYS A 121 -19.33 -17.98 13.90
C LYS A 121 -18.16 -17.79 12.93
N ALA A 122 -16.97 -18.17 13.37
CA ALA A 122 -15.73 -18.10 12.60
C ALA A 122 -15.17 -19.51 12.37
N ILE A 123 -14.24 -19.61 11.44
CA ILE A 123 -13.37 -20.77 11.26
C ILE A 123 -12.07 -20.44 11.96
N ARG A 124 -11.59 -21.33 12.83
CA ARG A 124 -10.26 -21.21 13.42
C ARG A 124 -9.31 -22.19 12.74
N VAL A 125 -8.20 -21.67 12.23
CA VAL A 125 -7.11 -22.48 11.68
C VAL A 125 -5.82 -22.18 12.43
N PHE A 126 -4.91 -23.16 12.43
CA PHE A 126 -3.64 -23.10 13.15
C PHE A 126 -3.79 -22.95 14.67
N GLY A 127 -2.66 -22.87 15.37
CA GLY A 127 -2.60 -22.78 16.82
C GLY A 127 -1.19 -23.04 17.32
N THR A 128 -0.99 -23.27 18.62
CA THR A 128 0.36 -23.43 19.19
C THR A 128 1.15 -24.61 18.65
N SER A 129 0.52 -25.52 17.90
CA SER A 129 1.15 -26.68 17.26
C SER A 129 1.36 -26.53 15.75
N SER A 130 0.96 -25.41 15.13
CA SER A 130 1.23 -25.17 13.71
C SER A 130 2.71 -24.95 13.48
N ARG A 131 3.18 -25.39 12.32
CA ARG A 131 4.57 -25.26 11.87
C ARG A 131 4.72 -24.02 11.00
N PRO A 132 5.93 -23.44 10.92
CA PRO A 132 6.23 -22.41 9.93
C PRO A 132 5.86 -22.89 8.52
N GLY A 133 5.10 -22.07 7.80
CA GLY A 133 4.59 -22.34 6.46
C GLY A 133 3.31 -23.18 6.39
N ASP A 134 2.70 -23.56 7.53
CA ASP A 134 1.40 -24.23 7.53
C ASP A 134 0.36 -23.37 6.81
N ARG A 135 -0.47 -24.02 5.98
CA ARG A 135 -1.36 -23.35 5.03
C ARG A 135 -2.77 -23.93 5.10
N ALA A 136 -3.75 -23.05 5.15
CA ALA A 136 -5.17 -23.38 5.09
C ALA A 136 -5.79 -22.71 3.86
N GLU A 137 -6.56 -23.47 3.09
CA GLU A 137 -7.13 -23.02 1.82
C GLU A 137 -8.65 -23.21 1.82
N PHE A 138 -9.34 -22.25 1.22
CA PHE A 138 -10.80 -22.20 1.12
C PHE A 138 -11.18 -21.76 -0.29
N THR A 139 -12.28 -22.30 -0.80
CA THR A 139 -12.91 -21.81 -2.02
C THR A 139 -14.22 -21.15 -1.65
N THR A 140 -14.35 -19.88 -2.00
CA THR A 140 -15.53 -19.09 -1.68
C THR A 140 -16.73 -19.57 -2.51
N ALA A 141 -17.80 -19.98 -1.84
CA ALA A 141 -19.04 -20.41 -2.51
C ALA A 141 -19.96 -19.21 -2.82
N GLN A 142 -19.82 -18.12 -2.07
CA GLN A 142 -20.62 -16.91 -2.18
C GLN A 142 -19.73 -15.68 -2.06
N GLY A 143 -20.18 -14.55 -2.63
CA GLY A 143 -19.50 -13.27 -2.50
C GLY A 143 -19.86 -12.58 -1.19
N GLY A 144 -18.97 -11.71 -0.71
CA GLY A 144 -19.16 -11.00 0.54
C GLY A 144 -17.90 -10.34 1.05
N THR A 145 -17.86 -10.14 2.36
CA THR A 145 -16.72 -9.55 3.07
C THR A 145 -16.08 -10.59 3.97
N LEU A 146 -14.78 -10.83 3.78
CA LEU A 146 -13.95 -11.71 4.60
C LEU A 146 -13.15 -10.88 5.61
N ILE A 147 -13.16 -11.32 6.87
CA ILE A 147 -12.38 -10.78 7.96
C ILE A 147 -11.41 -11.86 8.40
N VAL A 148 -10.12 -11.57 8.39
CA VAL A 148 -9.06 -12.48 8.83
C VAL A 148 -8.29 -11.81 9.96
N ALA A 149 -8.10 -12.52 11.07
CA ALA A 149 -7.39 -12.02 12.24
C ALA A 149 -6.30 -13.00 12.70
N ALA A 150 -5.21 -12.43 13.24
CA ALA A 150 -4.15 -13.16 13.92
C ALA A 150 -4.30 -12.92 15.44
N PRO A 151 -5.21 -13.63 16.13
CA PRO A 151 -5.49 -13.38 17.53
C PRO A 151 -4.34 -13.73 18.47
N GLY A 152 -4.21 -12.92 19.52
CA GLY A 152 -3.36 -13.18 20.67
C GLY A 152 -3.25 -11.95 21.55
N GLY A 153 -2.85 -12.16 22.80
CA GLY A 153 -2.68 -11.10 23.79
C GLY A 153 -1.31 -10.42 23.70
N ALA A 154 -1.06 -9.49 24.63
CA ALA A 154 0.29 -8.99 24.85
C ALA A 154 1.23 -10.16 25.17
N MET A 155 2.45 -10.12 24.62
CA MET A 155 3.47 -11.13 24.88
C MET A 155 3.69 -11.28 26.39
N ASP A 156 3.60 -12.50 26.88
CA ASP A 156 4.14 -12.88 28.18
C ASP A 156 5.62 -13.23 28.00
N PHE A 157 6.50 -12.46 28.64
CA PHE A 157 7.95 -12.60 28.47
C PHE A 157 8.49 -13.92 29.06
N ASP A 158 7.81 -14.52 30.04
CA ASP A 158 8.22 -15.80 30.61
C ASP A 158 7.80 -16.96 29.70
N LEU A 159 6.61 -16.86 29.09
CA LEU A 159 6.07 -17.88 28.19
C LEU A 159 6.58 -17.76 26.75
N GLN A 160 7.13 -16.60 26.37
CA GLN A 160 7.60 -16.29 25.01
C GLN A 160 6.50 -16.52 23.95
N ASN A 161 5.24 -16.28 24.32
CA ASN A 161 4.05 -16.55 23.50
C ASN A 161 3.65 -15.33 22.65
N THR A 162 4.61 -14.80 21.88
CA THR A 162 4.37 -13.63 21.03
C THR A 162 3.41 -13.94 19.90
N VAL A 163 2.60 -12.95 19.53
CA VAL A 163 1.86 -12.96 18.27
C VAL A 163 2.82 -12.72 17.11
N THR A 164 2.56 -13.40 16.00
CA THR A 164 3.34 -13.26 14.76
C THR A 164 2.37 -12.95 13.59
N PRO A 165 2.86 -12.36 12.51
CA PRO A 165 2.01 -12.04 11.36
C PRO A 165 1.61 -13.28 10.54
N LEU A 166 0.49 -13.19 9.84
CA LEU A 166 0.02 -14.17 8.87
C LEU A 166 0.02 -13.56 7.45
N GLU A 167 0.24 -14.38 6.42
CA GLU A 167 -0.01 -13.97 5.03
C GLU A 167 -1.39 -14.48 4.57
N LEU A 168 -2.22 -13.57 4.07
CA LEU A 168 -3.48 -13.88 3.38
C LEU A 168 -3.29 -13.70 1.88
N PHE A 169 -3.67 -14.70 1.10
CA PHE A 169 -3.72 -14.67 -0.34
C PHE A 169 -5.17 -14.78 -0.81
N VAL A 170 -5.54 -13.97 -1.79
CA VAL A 170 -6.83 -14.07 -2.50
C VAL A 170 -6.52 -14.19 -3.98
N LYS A 171 -6.83 -15.33 -4.57
CA LYS A 171 -6.74 -15.53 -6.02
C LYS A 171 -8.13 -15.36 -6.62
N ARG A 172 -8.27 -14.33 -7.44
CA ARG A 172 -9.53 -13.97 -8.09
C ARG A 172 -9.94 -15.02 -9.11
N ALA A 173 -11.18 -15.51 -9.01
CA ALA A 173 -11.75 -16.40 -10.02
C ALA A 173 -12.03 -15.67 -11.34
N VAL A 174 -12.39 -14.39 -11.25
CA VAL A 174 -12.66 -13.53 -12.39
C VAL A 174 -11.68 -12.35 -12.38
N LEU A 175 -10.82 -12.29 -13.40
CA LEU A 175 -9.90 -11.17 -13.58
C LEU A 175 -10.67 -9.97 -14.15
N LYS A 176 -10.88 -8.94 -13.34
CA LYS A 176 -11.41 -7.66 -13.81
C LYS A 176 -10.26 -6.89 -14.48
N LEU A 177 -10.36 -6.68 -15.79
CA LEU A 177 -9.35 -5.99 -16.61
C LEU A 177 -9.43 -4.45 -16.50
N THR A 178 -10.44 -3.92 -15.81
CA THR A 178 -10.60 -2.48 -15.60
C THR A 178 -9.78 -2.01 -14.39
N PRO A 179 -9.00 -0.92 -14.51
CA PRO A 179 -8.10 -0.42 -13.46
C PRO A 179 -8.82 0.24 -12.28
N GLU A 180 -10.15 0.26 -12.28
CA GLU A 180 -10.93 0.52 -11.06
C GLU A 180 -10.87 -0.72 -10.17
N ALA A 181 -9.66 -1.03 -9.67
CA ALA A 181 -9.55 -1.84 -8.49
C ALA A 181 -10.45 -1.19 -7.43
N GLU A 182 -11.31 -1.99 -6.79
CA GLU A 182 -12.05 -1.50 -5.62
C GLU A 182 -11.02 -1.06 -4.59
N LEU A 183 -10.84 0.26 -4.48
CA LEU A 183 -9.87 0.83 -3.55
C LEU A 183 -10.20 0.36 -2.15
N PRO A 184 -9.18 0.19 -1.29
CA PRO A 184 -9.44 -0.11 0.11
C PRO A 184 -10.34 0.97 0.72
N ASP A 185 -11.16 0.54 1.67
CA ASP A 185 -11.96 1.45 2.47
C ASP A 185 -11.12 2.63 3.00
N PRO A 186 -11.65 3.88 2.94
CA PRO A 186 -10.97 5.02 3.50
C PRO A 186 -10.60 4.80 4.97
N LEU A 187 -9.39 5.22 5.34
CA LEU A 187 -8.88 5.09 6.71
C LEU A 187 -9.74 5.87 7.73
N ALA A 188 -10.34 6.97 7.28
CA ALA A 188 -11.30 7.80 8.01
C ALA A 188 -12.28 8.44 7.01
N ASP A 189 -13.32 9.12 7.50
CA ASP A 189 -14.22 9.88 6.64
C ASP A 189 -13.45 11.11 6.09
N PRO A 190 -13.30 11.24 4.76
CA PRO A 190 -12.46 12.29 4.18
C PRO A 190 -13.10 13.67 4.33
N LEU A 191 -12.29 14.66 4.70
CA LEU A 191 -12.69 16.08 4.65
C LEU A 191 -12.77 16.58 3.20
N GLN A 192 -11.88 16.06 2.35
CA GLN A 192 -11.79 16.34 0.92
C GLN A 192 -11.47 15.01 0.21
N ASP A 193 -12.13 14.74 -0.92
CA ASP A 193 -11.87 13.61 -1.80
C ASP A 193 -11.60 14.16 -3.20
N ILE A 194 -10.35 14.07 -3.64
CA ILE A 194 -9.85 14.75 -4.84
C ILE A 194 -9.27 13.71 -5.79
N ARG A 195 -9.87 13.59 -6.97
CA ARG A 195 -9.31 12.81 -8.08
C ARG A 195 -8.37 13.68 -8.90
N VAL A 196 -7.06 13.41 -8.81
CA VAL A 196 -6.08 13.96 -9.76
C VAL A 196 -6.13 13.09 -11.02
N HIS A 197 -6.64 13.65 -12.12
CA HIS A 197 -6.75 12.92 -13.39
C HIS A 197 -5.39 12.76 -14.05
N ALA A 198 -5.26 11.76 -14.92
CA ALA A 198 -4.04 11.50 -15.68
C ALA A 198 -3.52 12.77 -16.36
N SER A 199 -2.22 13.03 -16.22
CA SER A 199 -1.54 14.19 -16.79
C SER A 199 -2.07 15.55 -16.31
N THR A 200 -2.66 15.62 -15.11
CA THR A 200 -3.10 16.88 -14.47
C THR A 200 -2.48 17.04 -13.08
N ALA A 201 -2.61 18.22 -12.48
CA ALA A 201 -2.29 18.47 -11.08
C ALA A 201 -3.50 19.10 -10.37
N GLN A 202 -3.47 19.12 -9.04
CA GLN A 202 -4.43 19.83 -8.19
C GLN A 202 -3.67 20.46 -7.03
N ALA A 203 -4.10 21.66 -6.61
CA ALA A 203 -3.59 22.34 -5.44
C ALA A 203 -4.74 22.61 -4.46
N TYR A 204 -4.53 22.32 -3.18
CA TYR A 204 -5.58 22.36 -2.17
C TYR A 204 -4.99 22.71 -0.81
N LYS A 205 -5.80 23.31 0.07
CA LYS A 205 -5.34 23.69 1.41
C LYS A 205 -5.55 22.57 2.40
N VAL A 206 -4.60 22.43 3.32
CA VAL A 206 -4.62 21.46 4.43
C VAL A 206 -4.24 22.18 5.72
N LYS A 207 -4.96 21.97 6.82
CA LYS A 207 -4.64 22.59 8.10
C LYS A 207 -3.61 21.76 8.88
N ALA A 208 -2.87 22.42 9.77
CA ALA A 208 -1.97 21.76 10.69
C ALA A 208 -2.68 20.64 11.46
N GLY A 209 -2.08 19.45 11.48
CA GLY A 209 -2.61 18.26 12.14
C GLY A 209 -3.57 17.42 11.29
N GLU A 210 -4.04 17.92 10.14
CA GLU A 210 -4.81 17.12 9.18
C GLU A 210 -3.90 16.13 8.43
N TYR A 211 -4.53 15.10 7.85
CA TYR A 211 -3.84 14.03 7.16
C TYR A 211 -4.09 14.10 5.66
N ILE A 212 -3.04 13.85 4.87
CA ILE A 212 -3.07 13.78 3.41
C ILE A 212 -2.78 12.33 3.02
N GLN A 213 -3.75 11.67 2.38
CA GLN A 213 -3.57 10.32 1.87
C GLN A 213 -3.46 10.39 0.35
N ILE A 214 -2.29 10.05 -0.19
CA ILE A 214 -2.05 9.98 -1.64
C ILE A 214 -2.09 8.51 -2.04
N ILE A 215 -3.09 8.13 -2.81
CA ILE A 215 -3.37 6.74 -3.20
C ILE A 215 -3.08 6.56 -4.69
N ASP A 216 -2.28 5.57 -5.05
CA ASP A 216 -2.18 5.10 -6.43
C ASP A 216 -3.38 4.20 -6.73
N VAL A 217 -4.36 4.77 -7.41
CA VAL A 217 -5.67 4.15 -7.61
C VAL A 217 -5.69 3.02 -8.63
N SER A 218 -4.75 3.04 -9.57
CA SER A 218 -4.67 2.07 -10.68
C SER A 218 -3.39 1.22 -10.61
N GLY A 219 -2.50 1.50 -9.65
CA GLY A 219 -1.16 0.96 -9.63
C GLY A 219 -0.30 1.56 -10.73
N ARG A 220 1.02 1.46 -10.53
CA ARG A 220 2.04 1.90 -11.48
C ARG A 220 1.98 3.38 -11.89
N GLN A 221 1.20 4.21 -11.21
CA GLN A 221 1.16 5.65 -11.44
C GLN A 221 2.10 6.34 -10.46
N CYS A 222 3.03 7.13 -11.00
CA CYS A 222 3.86 8.00 -10.18
C CYS A 222 3.23 9.38 -10.01
N THR A 223 3.60 10.07 -8.93
CA THR A 223 3.11 11.43 -8.68
C THR A 223 4.18 12.31 -8.06
N ASP A 224 4.27 13.55 -8.55
CA ASP A 224 5.13 14.57 -7.99
C ASP A 224 4.36 15.33 -6.90
N PHE A 225 4.93 15.45 -5.72
CA PHE A 225 4.33 16.15 -4.58
C PHE A 225 5.18 17.36 -4.16
N GLN A 226 4.51 18.46 -3.89
CA GLN A 226 5.09 19.72 -3.42
C GLN A 226 4.16 20.34 -2.38
N ALA A 227 4.72 21.09 -1.43
CA ALA A 227 3.97 21.72 -0.35
C ALA A 227 4.58 23.08 0.01
N PHE A 228 3.73 24.01 0.45
CA PHE A 228 4.14 25.34 0.91
C PHE A 228 3.50 25.65 2.24
N SER A 229 4.26 26.24 3.16
CA SER A 229 3.67 26.81 4.38
C SER A 229 2.77 27.99 4.00
N LEU A 230 1.46 27.86 4.24
CA LEU A 230 0.48 28.89 3.92
C LEU A 230 0.78 30.22 4.64
N PRO A 231 1.13 30.25 5.95
CA PRO A 231 1.53 31.49 6.62
C PRO A 231 2.75 32.17 6.00
N LYS A 232 3.74 31.38 5.53
CA LYS A 232 4.93 31.93 4.86
C LYS A 232 4.58 32.49 3.48
N LEU A 233 3.72 31.79 2.74
CA LEU A 233 3.24 32.24 1.43
C LEU A 233 2.44 33.54 1.54
N GLU A 234 1.55 33.66 2.53
CA GLU A 234 0.80 34.90 2.83
C GLU A 234 1.72 36.06 3.23
N ALA A 235 2.89 35.76 3.81
CA ALA A 235 3.94 36.74 4.08
C ALA A 235 4.82 37.05 2.83
N GLY A 236 4.46 36.55 1.65
CA GLY A 236 5.20 36.76 0.40
C GLY A 236 6.49 35.94 0.28
N ARG A 237 6.60 34.85 1.04
CA ARG A 237 7.79 33.99 1.10
C ARG A 237 7.48 32.64 0.48
N GLU A 238 7.93 32.45 -0.76
CA GLU A 238 7.77 31.19 -1.50
C GLU A 238 8.78 30.13 -1.07
N LEU A 239 8.62 29.61 0.15
CA LEU A 239 9.46 28.55 0.69
C LEU A 239 8.76 27.21 0.47
N ALA A 240 9.06 26.61 -0.69
CA ALA A 240 8.59 25.29 -1.06
C ALA A 240 9.27 24.20 -0.22
N LEU A 241 8.67 23.01 -0.19
CA LEU A 241 9.34 21.79 0.25
C LEU A 241 10.62 21.61 -0.57
N ASP A 242 11.74 21.54 0.14
CA ASP A 242 13.07 21.41 -0.43
C ASP A 242 13.57 19.98 -0.18
N ALA A 243 13.71 19.24 -1.27
CA ALA A 243 14.11 17.85 -1.20
C ALA A 243 15.57 17.73 -0.76
N THR A 244 16.42 18.71 -1.09
CA THR A 244 17.85 18.71 -0.75
C THR A 244 18.07 18.93 0.73
N ILE A 245 17.40 19.92 1.32
CA ILE A 245 17.40 20.14 2.77
C ILE A 245 16.86 18.91 3.49
N THR A 246 15.76 18.34 2.98
CA THR A 246 15.19 17.11 3.55
C THR A 246 16.20 15.97 3.57
N ARG A 247 16.87 15.67 2.44
CA ARG A 247 17.91 14.63 2.39
C ARG A 247 19.07 14.92 3.33
N ALA A 248 19.51 16.18 3.41
CA ALA A 248 20.63 16.59 4.25
C ALA A 248 20.33 16.41 5.75
N LEU A 249 19.12 16.75 6.19
CA LEU A 249 18.71 16.64 7.59
C LEU A 249 18.43 15.21 8.02
N LEU A 250 17.90 14.38 7.12
CA LEU A 250 17.58 13.00 7.43
C LEU A 250 18.75 12.03 7.24
N GLY A 251 19.71 12.37 6.38
CA GLY A 251 20.72 11.43 5.90
C GLY A 251 20.12 10.29 5.07
N LEU A 252 18.92 10.49 4.52
CA LEU A 252 18.16 9.51 3.73
C LEU A 252 17.71 10.15 2.43
N ALA A 253 17.53 9.31 1.39
CA ALA A 253 17.03 9.78 0.10
C ALA A 253 15.58 10.29 0.17
N ASN A 254 14.75 9.71 1.06
CA ASN A 254 13.36 10.09 1.26
C ASN A 254 12.99 10.01 2.76
N PRO A 255 12.02 10.80 3.23
CA PRO A 255 11.41 10.59 4.54
C PRO A 255 10.70 9.23 4.61
N ILE A 256 10.86 8.53 5.74
CA ILE A 256 10.21 7.22 6.00
C ILE A 256 9.47 7.25 7.34
N PRO A 257 8.43 6.41 7.54
CA PRO A 257 7.74 6.35 8.82
C PRO A 257 8.70 6.16 10.01
N GLY A 258 8.45 6.88 11.10
CA GLY A 258 9.24 6.81 12.33
C GLY A 258 10.06 8.09 12.59
N ILE A 259 11.28 7.94 13.10
CA ILE A 259 12.13 9.08 13.50
C ILE A 259 12.44 10.02 12.32
N PRO A 260 12.84 9.55 11.13
CA PRO A 260 13.20 10.41 10.00
C PRO A 260 11.99 10.69 9.07
N ALA A 261 10.83 10.98 9.63
CA ALA A 261 9.57 11.09 8.88
C ALA A 261 9.31 12.47 8.25
N LYS A 262 10.07 13.50 8.59
CA LYS A 262 9.73 14.88 8.21
C LYS A 262 10.37 15.32 6.90
N ALA A 263 9.62 16.07 6.10
CA ALA A 263 10.16 16.86 4.99
C ALA A 263 10.11 18.35 5.33
N PHE A 264 11.06 19.11 4.80
CA PHE A 264 11.36 20.46 5.23
C PHE A 264 11.36 21.44 4.07
N ASP A 265 11.15 22.71 4.37
CA ASP A 265 11.43 23.80 3.43
C ASP A 265 12.91 24.22 3.45
N LEU A 266 13.26 25.22 2.64
CA LEU A 266 14.62 25.77 2.55
C LEU A 266 15.15 26.33 3.88
N GLU A 267 14.26 26.73 4.81
CA GLU A 267 14.64 27.22 6.15
C GLU A 267 14.73 26.11 7.19
N MET A 268 14.62 24.85 6.78
CA MET A 268 14.62 23.68 7.66
C MET A 268 13.39 23.61 8.57
N ASP A 269 12.30 24.32 8.23
CA ASP A 269 11.04 24.16 8.95
C ASP A 269 10.26 22.96 8.40
N PRO A 270 9.74 22.08 9.28
CA PRO A 270 9.01 20.90 8.85
C PRO A 270 7.64 21.27 8.26
N LEU A 271 7.33 20.74 7.08
CA LEU A 271 6.04 20.94 6.41
C LEU A 271 5.12 19.74 6.61
N ILE A 272 5.63 18.54 6.38
CA ILE A 272 4.89 17.28 6.44
C ILE A 272 5.66 16.22 7.24
N GLU A 273 4.93 15.24 7.75
CA GLU A 273 5.45 14.05 8.41
C GLU A 273 4.85 12.79 7.79
N THR A 274 5.69 11.87 7.31
CA THR A 274 5.29 10.57 6.77
C THR A 274 4.86 9.64 7.92
N ILE A 275 3.59 9.27 7.93
CA ILE A 275 2.98 8.44 8.96
C ILE A 275 2.97 6.97 8.55
N GLN A 276 2.66 6.69 7.28
CA GLN A 276 2.61 5.35 6.74
C GLN A 276 2.94 5.37 5.25
N ASP A 277 3.63 4.33 4.80
CA ASP A 277 3.99 4.12 3.40
C ASP A 277 3.83 2.63 3.09
N THR A 278 2.95 2.29 2.14
CA THR A 278 2.71 0.90 1.74
C THR A 278 3.52 0.48 0.51
N CYS A 279 4.19 1.41 -0.16
CA CYS A 279 5.00 1.15 -1.36
C CYS A 279 6.49 1.00 -1.01
N GLY A 280 7.01 1.84 -0.09
CA GLY A 280 8.41 1.82 0.32
C GLY A 280 9.38 2.34 -0.74
N ARG A 281 8.87 2.96 -1.81
CA ARG A 281 9.64 3.29 -3.01
C ARG A 281 9.22 4.60 -3.64
N HIS A 282 10.12 5.58 -3.52
CA HIS A 282 9.95 6.95 -3.96
C HIS A 282 11.32 7.50 -4.36
N ASP A 283 11.34 8.65 -5.00
CA ASP A 283 12.55 9.45 -5.14
C ASP A 283 12.30 10.91 -4.76
N ALA A 284 13.38 11.59 -4.41
CA ALA A 284 13.33 12.99 -4.02
C ALA A 284 14.64 13.67 -4.44
N PHE A 285 15.20 13.33 -5.60
CA PHE A 285 16.47 13.89 -6.07
C PHE A 285 16.46 14.34 -7.53
N LEU A 286 15.36 14.08 -8.26
CA LEU A 286 15.11 14.63 -9.59
C LEU A 286 13.96 15.64 -9.54
N THR A 287 13.91 16.47 -10.57
CA THR A 287 12.78 17.39 -10.77
C THR A 287 11.59 16.65 -11.36
N ALA A 288 10.40 17.19 -11.11
CA ALA A 288 9.20 16.92 -11.91
C ALA A 288 9.52 17.06 -13.41
N CYS A 289 8.86 16.25 -14.24
CA CYS A 289 9.10 16.32 -15.68
C CYS A 289 8.74 17.73 -16.22
N ASN A 290 9.45 18.16 -17.27
CA ASN A 290 9.37 19.51 -17.81
C ASN A 290 9.46 19.48 -19.34
N SER A 291 9.10 20.59 -19.98
CA SER A 291 9.12 20.72 -21.45
C SER A 291 10.50 20.40 -22.05
N ARG A 292 11.58 20.85 -21.42
CA ARG A 292 12.95 20.60 -21.89
C ARG A 292 13.28 19.11 -21.98
N TYR A 293 12.87 18.31 -20.99
CA TYR A 293 13.06 16.86 -20.98
C TYR A 293 12.41 16.21 -22.22
N TYR A 294 11.16 16.55 -22.51
CA TYR A 294 10.43 15.97 -23.65
C TYR A 294 10.93 16.49 -25.01
N ASP A 295 11.28 17.77 -25.11
CA ASP A 295 11.86 18.35 -26.32
C ASP A 295 13.14 17.61 -26.73
N ASP A 296 14.04 17.35 -25.77
CA ASP A 296 15.31 16.64 -26.03
C ASP A 296 15.10 15.16 -26.39
N MET A 297 13.99 14.56 -25.92
CA MET A 297 13.58 13.20 -26.32
C MET A 297 12.86 13.14 -27.67
N GLY A 298 12.58 14.30 -28.29
CA GLY A 298 11.87 14.38 -29.58
C GLY A 298 10.35 14.41 -29.47
N TYR A 299 9.80 14.79 -28.32
CA TYR A 299 8.35 14.91 -28.06
C TYR A 299 7.95 16.35 -27.70
N PRO A 300 8.11 17.32 -28.62
CA PRO A 300 7.81 18.72 -28.31
C PRO A 300 6.32 18.95 -28.03
N GLY A 301 6.04 19.80 -27.04
CA GLY A 301 4.67 20.14 -26.62
C GLY A 301 3.98 19.08 -25.77
N HIS A 302 4.71 18.07 -25.29
CA HIS A 302 4.17 17.04 -24.40
C HIS A 302 3.76 17.64 -23.04
N VAL A 303 2.60 17.20 -22.53
CA VAL A 303 2.12 17.56 -21.18
C VAL A 303 3.12 17.12 -20.11
N ASN A 304 3.38 17.96 -19.13
CA ASN A 304 4.39 17.70 -18.12
C ASN A 304 4.00 18.26 -16.75
N CYS A 305 4.55 17.67 -15.70
CA CYS A 305 4.22 18.00 -14.32
C CYS A 305 4.62 19.43 -13.92
N THR A 306 5.70 19.97 -14.50
CA THR A 306 6.15 21.33 -14.22
C THR A 306 5.12 22.37 -14.69
N ASP A 307 4.62 22.24 -15.91
CA ASP A 307 3.58 23.13 -16.44
C ASP A 307 2.24 22.92 -15.70
N ASN A 308 1.93 21.68 -15.32
CA ASN A 308 0.77 21.39 -14.48
C ASN A 308 0.86 22.09 -13.12
N PHE A 309 2.02 22.06 -12.46
CA PHE A 309 2.25 22.80 -11.21
C PHE A 309 2.10 24.30 -11.40
N ASN A 310 2.73 24.87 -12.43
CA ASN A 310 2.61 26.29 -12.71
C ASN A 310 1.14 26.72 -12.86
N ALA A 311 0.32 25.92 -13.56
CA ALA A 311 -1.09 26.21 -13.76
C ALA A 311 -1.92 26.17 -12.46
N VAL A 312 -1.70 25.18 -11.59
CA VAL A 312 -2.50 25.03 -10.35
C VAL A 312 -2.01 25.89 -9.19
N LEU A 313 -0.75 26.34 -9.23
CA LEU A 313 -0.15 27.21 -8.22
C LEU A 313 -0.31 28.71 -8.55
N ASP A 314 -0.61 29.06 -9.81
CA ASP A 314 -0.89 30.44 -10.25
C ASP A 314 -1.92 31.18 -9.37
N PRO A 315 -3.06 30.56 -8.99
CA PRO A 315 -4.06 31.22 -8.13
C PRO A 315 -3.56 31.55 -6.72
N TYR A 316 -2.46 30.92 -6.29
CA TYR A 316 -1.82 31.15 -4.99
C TYR A 316 -0.70 32.21 -5.08
N GLY A 317 -0.49 32.80 -6.26
CA GLY A 317 0.54 33.82 -6.48
C GLY A 317 1.97 33.28 -6.47
N ILE A 318 2.14 31.95 -6.63
CA ILE A 318 3.44 31.30 -6.63
C ILE A 318 4.07 31.45 -8.02
N ALA A 319 5.31 31.91 -8.08
CA ALA A 319 6.01 32.12 -9.34
C ALA A 319 6.22 30.82 -10.14
N HIS A 320 6.02 30.92 -11.46
CA HIS A 320 6.24 29.79 -12.37
C HIS A 320 7.72 29.41 -12.40
N ARG A 321 7.98 28.10 -12.51
CA ARG A 321 9.34 27.54 -12.60
C ARG A 321 9.50 26.72 -13.87
N LYS A 322 10.74 26.62 -14.36
CA LYS A 322 11.09 25.78 -15.52
C LYS A 322 11.31 24.31 -15.15
N GLY A 323 11.37 24.02 -13.86
CA GLY A 323 11.48 22.70 -13.28
C GLY A 323 11.19 22.82 -11.79
N TRP A 324 10.38 21.91 -11.28
CA TRP A 324 10.03 21.83 -9.88
C TRP A 324 10.81 20.70 -9.21
N GLU A 325 11.43 20.98 -8.07
CA GLU A 325 11.74 19.91 -7.14
C GLU A 325 10.45 19.39 -6.51
N ALA A 326 10.43 18.10 -6.19
CA ALA A 326 9.28 17.46 -5.58
C ALA A 326 9.74 16.22 -4.79
N LEU A 327 8.87 15.76 -3.90
CA LEU A 327 8.91 14.37 -3.46
C LEU A 327 8.13 13.56 -4.49
N ASN A 328 8.82 12.72 -5.25
CA ASN A 328 8.27 11.95 -6.36
C ASN A 328 7.83 10.60 -5.81
N TYR A 329 6.55 10.49 -5.44
CA TYR A 329 6.00 9.29 -4.86
C TYR A 329 5.75 8.20 -5.92
N PHE A 330 5.98 6.94 -5.51
CA PHE A 330 5.85 5.70 -6.30
C PHE A 330 6.89 5.52 -7.41
N TYR A 331 7.73 6.52 -7.68
CA TYR A 331 8.84 6.40 -8.62
C TYR A 331 9.86 5.34 -8.16
N ASN A 332 10.20 4.43 -9.08
CA ASN A 332 11.29 3.47 -8.91
C ASN A 332 12.60 3.97 -9.55
N THR A 333 13.06 5.16 -9.14
CA THR A 333 14.32 5.77 -9.61
C THR A 333 15.46 5.44 -8.65
N ARG A 334 16.66 5.07 -9.13
CA ARG A 334 17.87 4.92 -8.28
C ARG A 334 19.09 5.58 -8.90
N VAL A 335 20.05 5.83 -8.02
CA VAL A 335 21.45 5.99 -8.37
C VAL A 335 22.16 4.68 -8.03
N ASP A 336 22.87 4.09 -8.99
CA ASP A 336 23.66 2.87 -8.77
C ASP A 336 25.08 3.18 -8.23
N ASP A 337 25.89 2.13 -8.05
CA ASP A 337 27.28 2.22 -7.59
C ASP A 337 28.22 2.85 -8.64
N GLN A 338 27.76 2.99 -9.89
CA GLN A 338 28.45 3.71 -10.97
C GLN A 338 28.02 5.18 -11.06
N ASN A 339 27.16 5.65 -10.16
CA ASN A 339 26.53 6.97 -10.16
C ASN A 339 25.60 7.21 -11.36
N GLN A 340 25.06 6.15 -11.96
CA GLN A 340 24.07 6.25 -13.02
C GLN A 340 22.67 6.37 -12.41
N ILE A 341 21.90 7.33 -12.92
CA ILE A 341 20.48 7.42 -12.63
C ILE A 341 19.73 6.54 -13.61
N TYR A 342 18.93 5.61 -13.10
CA TYR A 342 18.05 4.78 -13.91
C TYR A 342 16.61 4.82 -13.41
N PHE A 343 15.70 4.55 -14.34
CA PHE A 343 14.26 4.54 -14.15
C PHE A 343 13.76 3.13 -14.44
N ASP A 344 12.94 2.60 -13.56
CA ASP A 344 12.39 1.25 -13.65
C ASP A 344 10.88 1.28 -13.35
N GLU A 345 10.16 0.18 -13.58
CA GLU A 345 8.73 0.12 -13.35
C GLU A 345 8.39 0.44 -11.88
N PRO A 346 7.40 1.31 -11.61
CA PRO A 346 6.94 1.60 -10.25
C PRO A 346 6.50 0.33 -9.52
N TRP A 347 6.74 0.29 -8.20
CA TRP A 347 6.36 -0.85 -7.36
C TRP A 347 4.92 -0.77 -6.86
N SER A 348 4.27 0.39 -6.99
CA SER A 348 2.92 0.62 -6.48
C SER A 348 1.90 -0.28 -7.17
N ARG A 349 1.01 -0.85 -6.35
CA ARG A 349 -0.17 -1.58 -6.78
C ARG A 349 -1.41 -0.70 -6.58
N PRO A 350 -2.54 -1.02 -7.23
CA PRO A 350 -3.78 -0.33 -6.95
C PRO A 350 -4.10 -0.34 -5.44
N GLY A 351 -4.36 0.84 -4.89
CA GLY A 351 -4.64 1.05 -3.48
C GLY A 351 -3.41 1.21 -2.58
N ASP A 352 -2.19 1.06 -3.10
CA ASP A 352 -0.99 1.48 -2.34
C ASP A 352 -1.02 2.99 -2.13
N TYR A 353 -0.57 3.44 -0.96
CA TYR A 353 -0.65 4.84 -0.57
C TYR A 353 0.51 5.27 0.32
N ILE A 354 0.71 6.59 0.35
CA ILE A 354 1.47 7.27 1.40
C ILE A 354 0.52 8.16 2.21
N LEU A 355 0.65 8.08 3.53
CA LEU A 355 -0.12 8.88 4.50
C LEU A 355 0.82 9.88 5.15
N LEU A 356 0.47 11.16 5.00
CA LEU A 356 1.22 12.29 5.53
C LEU A 356 0.38 13.02 6.57
N ARG A 357 1.04 13.66 7.54
CA ARG A 357 0.43 14.61 8.46
C ARG A 357 0.99 16.01 8.18
N ALA A 358 0.12 16.99 8.04
CA ALA A 358 0.53 18.39 7.91
C ALA A 358 1.05 18.91 9.26
N VAL A 359 2.26 19.48 9.28
CA VAL A 359 2.89 20.02 10.50
C VAL A 359 2.50 21.48 10.72
N THR A 360 2.22 22.21 9.65
CA THR A 360 1.70 23.58 9.62
C THR A 360 0.50 23.64 8.67
N ASP A 361 -0.18 24.78 8.56
CA ASP A 361 -1.14 25.02 7.48
C ASP A 361 -0.38 25.04 6.14
N LEU A 362 -0.86 24.28 5.16
CA LEU A 362 -0.22 24.04 3.88
C LEU A 362 -1.12 24.42 2.69
N VAL A 363 -0.44 24.71 1.58
CA VAL A 363 -0.94 24.59 0.20
C VAL A 363 -0.21 23.45 -0.47
#